data_AF-A0A3S2TWM7-F1
#
_entry.id   AF-A0A3S2TWM7-F1
#
_cell.length_a   1.000
_cell.length_b   1.000
_cell.length_c   1.000
_cell.angle_alpha   90.00
_cell.angle_beta   90.00
_cell.angle_gamma   90.00
#
_symmetry.space_group_name_H-M   'P 1'
#
loop_
_entity.id
_entity.type
_entity.pdbx_description
1 polymer ?
#
loop_
_entity_poly.entity_id
_entity_poly.type
_entity_poly.pdbx_seq_one_letter_code
_entity_poly.pdbx_strand_id
1 'polypeptide(L)'
;MNNKVKWVLLTTVFLILAGGIIISVLSESSEETISSIKRIKATETFLQKDKGYIVYFWQEGCSYCQQLEKSVLAYNKAGEVPLYIVDMGEKENAASWYDWENHHKKWDKVIGRMENGQEIINDDIDLAELINDKKVSWSVQEGNDNKLIAVHQTPFENKAPQSAAELEITGTPTMIKIENGRLSSYRIGVEESAALLGK
;
A
#
# COMPACT_ATOMS: atom_id res chain seq x y z
N MET A 1 20.29 41.89 -63.48
CA MET A 1 20.32 40.63 -62.70
C MET A 1 19.00 39.90 -62.93
N ASN A 2 19.07 38.75 -63.61
CA ASN A 2 17.94 38.07 -64.27
C ASN A 2 16.88 37.52 -63.30
N ASN A 3 15.61 37.70 -63.66
CA ASN A 3 14.42 37.23 -62.94
C ASN A 3 14.34 35.70 -62.72
N LYS A 4 15.28 34.93 -63.29
CA LYS A 4 15.43 33.48 -63.06
C LYS A 4 16.07 33.14 -61.71
N VAL A 5 16.82 34.06 -61.09
CA VAL A 5 17.46 33.83 -59.78
C VAL A 5 16.47 34.01 -58.61
N LYS A 6 15.41 34.81 -58.81
CA LYS A 6 14.37 35.02 -57.78
C LYS A 6 13.50 33.79 -57.53
N TRP A 7 13.31 32.92 -58.51
CA TRP A 7 12.46 31.73 -58.37
C TRP A 7 13.17 30.53 -57.73
N VAL A 8 14.50 30.44 -57.84
CA VAL A 8 15.29 29.35 -57.23
C VAL A 8 15.54 29.59 -55.74
N LEU A 9 15.63 30.85 -55.31
CA LEU A 9 15.77 31.18 -53.88
C LEU A 9 14.45 31.07 -53.10
N LEU A 10 13.29 31.17 -53.74
CA LEU A 10 11.99 31.03 -53.06
C LEU A 10 11.59 29.58 -52.81
N THR A 11 12.00 28.62 -53.65
CA THR A 11 11.69 27.19 -53.42
C THR A 11 12.62 26.53 -52.40
N THR A 12 13.86 26.98 -52.24
CA THR A 12 14.77 26.44 -51.22
C THR A 12 14.44 26.92 -49.81
N VAL A 13 13.85 28.12 -49.66
CA VAL A 13 13.42 28.63 -48.33
C VAL A 13 12.10 27.98 -47.86
N PHE A 14 11.24 27.52 -48.78
CA PHE A 14 10.00 26.85 -48.40
C PHE A 14 10.20 25.38 -47.96
N LEU A 15 11.30 24.73 -48.38
CA LEU A 15 11.65 23.38 -47.93
C LEU A 15 12.34 23.35 -46.54
N ILE A 16 12.80 24.49 -46.04
CA ILE A 16 13.33 24.61 -44.67
C ILE A 16 12.21 24.99 -43.66
N LEU A 17 11.12 25.60 -44.14
CA LEU A 17 9.93 25.90 -43.31
C LEU A 17 8.98 24.70 -43.12
N ALA A 18 9.13 23.62 -43.89
CA ALA A 18 8.40 22.36 -43.70
C ALA A 18 9.24 21.24 -43.04
N GLY A 19 10.56 21.44 -42.87
CA GLY A 19 11.50 20.45 -42.34
C GLY A 19 12.00 20.72 -40.91
N GLY A 20 11.59 21.84 -40.30
CA GLY A 20 12.02 22.25 -38.97
C GLY A 20 10.89 22.12 -37.94
N ILE A 21 11.14 21.32 -36.90
CA ILE A 21 10.31 21.14 -35.69
C ILE A 21 9.21 20.07 -35.82
N ILE A 22 9.60 18.85 -36.20
CA ILE A 22 9.20 17.71 -35.36
C ILE A 22 10.37 17.52 -34.40
N ILE A 23 10.46 18.38 -33.40
CA ILE A 23 11.14 17.98 -32.17
C ILE A 23 10.26 16.85 -31.69
N SER A 24 10.72 15.62 -31.88
CA SER A 24 10.26 14.49 -31.12
C SER A 24 10.38 14.91 -29.67
N VAL A 25 9.27 15.40 -29.11
CA VAL A 25 8.99 15.35 -27.70
C VAL A 25 8.93 13.86 -27.40
N LEU A 26 10.12 13.23 -27.37
CA LEU A 26 10.37 12.21 -26.37
C LEU A 26 10.21 12.96 -25.06
N SER A 27 8.95 13.06 -24.64
CA SER A 27 8.62 13.17 -23.25
C SER A 27 9.41 12.03 -22.62
N GLU A 28 10.48 12.37 -21.92
CA GLU A 28 11.07 11.49 -20.95
C GLU A 28 9.92 11.24 -19.96
N SER A 29 9.13 10.20 -20.22
CA SER A 29 8.18 9.72 -19.24
C SER A 29 9.07 9.14 -18.15
N SER A 30 9.50 9.98 -17.21
CA SER A 30 9.91 9.47 -15.92
C SER A 30 8.75 8.59 -15.47
N GLU A 31 9.00 7.29 -15.40
CA GLU A 31 7.99 6.37 -14.87
C GLU A 31 7.70 6.87 -13.46
N GLU A 32 6.53 7.46 -13.25
CA GLU A 32 6.06 7.84 -11.92
C GLU A 32 6.01 6.55 -11.11
N THR A 33 6.79 6.49 -10.04
CA THR A 33 6.82 5.37 -9.10
C THR A 33 6.15 5.79 -7.79
N ILE A 34 5.84 4.83 -6.91
CA ILE A 34 5.23 5.14 -5.61
C ILE A 34 6.04 6.16 -4.81
N SER A 35 7.37 6.20 -4.97
CA SER A 35 8.23 7.15 -4.27
C SER A 35 8.06 8.60 -4.71
N SER A 36 7.47 8.85 -5.89
CA SER A 36 7.16 10.20 -6.37
C SER A 36 5.91 10.82 -5.72
N ILE A 37 5.06 9.99 -5.09
CA ILE A 37 3.85 10.44 -4.41
C ILE A 37 4.23 11.09 -3.07
N LYS A 38 3.53 12.17 -2.70
CA LYS A 38 3.81 12.90 -1.46
C LYS A 38 3.67 11.98 -0.24
N ARG A 39 4.74 11.92 0.56
CA ARG A 39 4.81 11.17 1.82
C ARG A 39 4.46 12.06 3.01
N ILE A 40 3.81 11.47 3.99
CA ILE A 40 3.51 12.06 5.29
C ILE A 40 3.81 11.05 6.40
N LYS A 41 3.90 11.52 7.64
CA LYS A 41 3.96 10.65 8.82
C LYS A 41 2.57 10.14 9.17
N ALA A 42 2.51 8.98 9.81
CA ALA A 42 1.26 8.44 10.35
C ALA A 42 0.60 9.41 11.34
N THR A 43 1.39 10.18 12.11
CA THR A 43 0.92 11.23 13.02
C THR A 43 0.23 12.40 12.31
N GLU A 44 0.45 12.57 11.00
CA GLU A 44 -0.14 13.62 10.18
C GLU A 44 -1.41 13.15 9.44
N THR A 45 -1.82 11.89 9.60
CA THR A 45 -2.97 11.26 8.89
C THR A 45 -4.26 12.07 8.96
N PHE A 46 -4.52 12.79 10.07
CA PHE A 46 -5.75 13.57 10.26
C PHE A 46 -5.51 15.09 10.16
N LEU A 47 -4.29 15.53 9.83
CA LEU A 47 -3.85 16.92 9.93
C LEU A 47 -3.68 17.62 8.58
N GLN A 48 -4.08 16.98 7.48
CA GLN A 48 -3.98 17.61 6.16
C GLN A 48 -4.99 18.74 6.01
N LYS A 49 -4.63 19.75 5.21
CA LYS A 49 -5.46 20.96 5.00
C LYS A 49 -6.65 20.70 4.08
N ASP A 50 -6.57 19.67 3.24
CA ASP A 50 -7.59 19.33 2.27
C ASP A 50 -8.85 18.78 2.95
N LYS A 51 -10.03 19.15 2.42
CA LYS A 51 -11.31 18.70 2.95
C LYS A 51 -11.58 17.22 2.68
N GLY A 52 -10.89 16.62 1.72
CA GLY A 52 -10.99 15.20 1.39
C GLY A 52 -9.65 14.71 0.88
N TYR A 53 -9.20 13.54 1.32
CA TYR A 53 -7.96 12.93 0.87
C TYR A 53 -7.91 11.44 1.24
N ILE A 54 -7.02 10.70 0.56
CA ILE A 54 -6.71 9.31 0.86
C ILE A 54 -5.30 9.23 1.46
N VAL A 55 -5.16 8.46 2.53
CA VAL A 55 -3.87 8.08 3.11
C VAL A 55 -3.66 6.60 2.84
N TYR A 56 -2.61 6.27 2.11
CA TYR A 56 -2.22 4.92 1.77
C TYR A 56 -1.02 4.48 2.61
N PHE A 57 -1.27 3.55 3.52
CA PHE A 57 -0.28 2.87 4.33
C PHE A 57 0.34 1.75 3.51
N TRP A 58 1.61 1.93 3.17
CA TRP A 58 2.39 1.14 2.24
C TRP A 58 3.73 0.78 2.87
N GLN A 59 4.40 -0.26 2.39
CA GLN A 59 5.80 -0.51 2.71
C GLN A 59 6.51 -1.17 1.53
N GLU A 60 7.83 -0.99 1.45
CA GLU A 60 8.67 -1.70 0.48
C GLU A 60 8.65 -3.21 0.74
N GLY A 61 8.78 -4.03 -0.31
CA GLY A 61 8.77 -5.50 -0.20
C GLY A 61 7.38 -6.12 0.04
N CYS A 62 6.32 -5.32 0.22
CA CYS A 62 4.95 -5.79 0.35
C CYS A 62 4.38 -6.24 -1.01
N SER A 63 4.26 -7.55 -1.23
CA SER A 63 3.73 -8.15 -2.47
C SER A 63 2.28 -7.73 -2.78
N TYR A 64 1.45 -7.58 -1.74
CA TYR A 64 0.08 -7.07 -1.90
C TYR A 64 0.05 -5.59 -2.31
N CYS A 65 1.03 -4.81 -1.86
CA CYS A 65 1.14 -3.40 -2.20
C CYS A 65 1.56 -3.20 -3.66
N GLN A 66 2.41 -4.08 -4.19
CA GLN A 66 2.79 -4.12 -5.61
C GLN A 66 1.58 -4.35 -6.52
N GLN A 67 0.60 -5.15 -6.09
CA GLN A 67 -0.64 -5.38 -6.87
C GLN A 67 -1.46 -4.09 -7.05
N LEU A 68 -1.33 -3.12 -6.14
CA LEU A 68 -2.03 -1.84 -6.21
C LEU A 68 -1.24 -0.74 -6.94
N GLU A 69 0.04 -0.95 -7.23
CA GLU A 69 0.94 0.10 -7.70
C GLU A 69 0.40 0.87 -8.91
N LYS A 70 -0.03 0.14 -9.95
CA LYS A 70 -0.60 0.76 -11.16
C LYS A 70 -1.86 1.58 -10.85
N SER A 71 -2.73 1.08 -9.97
CA SER A 71 -3.98 1.74 -9.59
C SER A 71 -3.71 3.00 -8.77
N VAL A 72 -2.76 2.93 -7.84
CA VAL A 72 -2.35 4.08 -7.01
C VAL A 72 -1.72 5.16 -7.86
N LEU A 73 -0.82 4.81 -8.79
CA LEU A 73 -0.21 5.78 -9.70
C LEU A 73 -1.24 6.41 -10.64
N ALA A 74 -2.16 5.62 -11.18
CA ALA A 74 -3.25 6.15 -12.00
C ALA A 74 -4.14 7.11 -11.20
N TYR A 75 -4.45 6.78 -9.94
CA TYR A 75 -5.22 7.63 -9.05
C TYR A 75 -4.46 8.89 -8.66
N ASN A 76 -3.17 8.82 -8.39
CA ASN A 76 -2.37 10.01 -8.05
C ASN A 76 -2.40 11.06 -9.18
N LYS A 77 -2.42 10.62 -10.45
CA LYS A 77 -2.47 11.51 -11.63
C LYS A 77 -3.83 12.16 -11.85
N ALA A 78 -4.92 11.44 -11.58
CA ALA A 78 -6.26 11.79 -12.08
C ALA A 78 -7.40 11.64 -11.06
N GLY A 79 -7.06 11.31 -9.80
CA GLY A 79 -8.01 11.12 -8.72
C GLY A 79 -8.67 12.43 -8.28
N GLU A 80 -9.86 12.30 -7.68
CA GLU A 80 -10.67 13.45 -7.28
C GLU A 80 -10.11 14.19 -6.06
N VAL A 81 -9.41 13.47 -5.19
CA VAL A 81 -8.80 14.01 -3.96
C VAL A 81 -7.33 13.62 -3.88
N PRO A 82 -6.49 14.40 -3.17
CA PRO A 82 -5.09 14.07 -2.98
C PRO A 82 -4.90 12.68 -2.34
N LEU A 83 -3.84 12.00 -2.75
CA LEU A 83 -3.36 10.75 -2.15
C LEU A 83 -2.01 10.99 -1.49
N TYR A 84 -1.88 10.56 -0.24
CA TYR A 84 -0.62 10.62 0.52
C TYR A 84 -0.15 9.21 0.86
N ILE A 85 1.16 9.00 0.88
CA ILE A 85 1.77 7.74 1.30
C ILE A 85 2.24 7.88 2.76
N VAL A 86 1.93 6.89 3.57
CA VAL A 86 2.61 6.63 4.84
C VAL A 86 3.45 5.37 4.66
N ASP A 87 4.76 5.50 4.85
CA ASP A 87 5.67 4.36 4.80
C ASP A 87 5.73 3.65 6.13
N MET A 88 5.14 2.47 6.20
CA MET A 88 5.10 1.69 7.43
C MET A 88 6.39 0.93 7.72
N GLY A 89 7.36 0.92 6.79
CA GLY A 89 8.72 0.45 7.03
C GLY A 89 9.58 1.47 7.79
N GLU A 90 9.17 2.75 7.82
CA GLU A 90 9.91 3.81 8.48
C GLU A 90 9.69 3.82 10.01
N LYS A 91 10.78 3.97 10.77
CA LYS A 91 10.76 3.90 12.25
C LYS A 91 9.83 4.93 12.89
N GLU A 92 9.66 6.09 12.27
CA GLU A 92 8.79 7.15 12.79
C GLU A 92 7.30 6.81 12.72
N ASN A 93 6.91 5.83 11.91
CA ASN A 93 5.53 5.35 11.79
C ASN A 93 5.27 4.07 12.59
N ALA A 94 6.29 3.54 13.27
CA ALA A 94 6.21 2.25 13.96
C ALA A 94 5.11 2.19 15.03
N ALA A 95 4.83 3.32 15.70
CA ALA A 95 3.82 3.40 16.74
C ALA A 95 2.37 3.28 16.24
N SER A 96 2.14 3.36 14.92
CA SER A 96 0.81 3.20 14.32
C SER A 96 0.54 1.77 13.85
N TRP A 97 1.51 0.85 13.96
CA TRP A 97 1.25 -0.57 13.77
C TRP A 97 0.38 -1.13 14.89
N TYR A 98 -0.50 -2.07 14.54
CA TYR A 98 -1.16 -2.92 15.53
C TYR A 98 -0.11 -3.68 16.33
N ASP A 99 -0.33 -3.79 17.63
CA ASP A 99 0.59 -4.45 18.56
C ASP A 99 0.49 -5.97 18.46
N TRP A 100 1.03 -6.51 17.36
CA TRP A 100 1.12 -7.94 17.09
C TRP A 100 1.93 -8.67 18.17
N GLU A 101 2.93 -8.04 18.76
CA GLU A 101 3.75 -8.66 19.80
C GLU A 101 2.91 -8.99 21.04
N ASN A 102 2.16 -8.03 21.57
CA ASN A 102 1.29 -8.27 22.71
C ASN A 102 0.07 -9.12 22.35
N HIS A 103 -0.40 -9.05 21.10
CA HIS A 103 -1.43 -9.94 20.57
C HIS A 103 -1.00 -11.41 20.68
N HIS A 104 0.16 -11.75 20.10
CA HIS A 104 0.69 -13.12 20.10
C HIS A 104 1.03 -13.61 21.51
N LYS A 105 1.60 -12.76 22.37
CA LYS A 105 1.82 -13.11 23.79
C LYS A 105 0.53 -13.51 24.52
N LYS A 106 -0.61 -12.92 24.15
CA LYS A 106 -1.88 -13.15 24.81
C LYS A 106 -2.66 -14.33 24.24
N TRP A 107 -2.59 -14.53 22.92
CA TRP A 107 -3.52 -15.40 22.21
C TRP A 107 -2.89 -16.63 21.56
N ASP A 108 -1.58 -16.62 21.29
CA ASP A 108 -0.91 -17.79 20.72
C ASP A 108 -0.88 -18.94 21.74
N LYS A 109 -0.95 -20.17 21.23
CA LYS A 109 -1.00 -21.38 22.05
C LYS A 109 0.07 -22.35 21.64
N VAL A 110 0.79 -22.90 22.61
CA VAL A 110 1.61 -24.09 22.37
C VAL A 110 0.67 -25.27 22.23
N ILE A 111 0.67 -25.89 21.06
CA ILE A 111 -0.24 -26.99 20.73
C ILE A 111 0.46 -28.35 20.64
N GLY A 112 1.79 -28.36 20.72
CA GLY A 112 2.56 -29.58 20.57
C GLY A 112 4.05 -29.31 20.45
N ARG A 113 4.75 -30.27 19.85
CA ARG A 113 6.19 -30.17 19.59
C ARG A 113 6.60 -31.03 18.39
N MET A 114 7.74 -30.70 17.81
CA MET A 114 8.44 -31.53 16.83
C MET A 114 9.29 -32.57 17.55
N GLU A 115 9.07 -33.85 17.25
CA GLU A 115 9.94 -34.94 17.66
C GLU A 115 10.41 -35.72 16.44
N ASN A 116 11.72 -35.81 16.23
CA ASN A 116 12.31 -36.52 15.10
C ASN A 116 11.74 -36.13 13.72
N GLY A 117 11.39 -34.85 13.55
CA GLY A 117 10.80 -34.33 12.31
C GLY A 117 9.30 -34.63 12.14
N GLN A 118 8.64 -35.15 13.17
CA GLN A 118 7.20 -35.39 13.19
C GLN A 118 6.50 -34.44 14.17
N GLU A 119 5.32 -33.97 13.79
CA GLU A 119 4.46 -33.17 14.65
C GLU A 119 3.78 -34.05 15.69
N ILE A 120 4.00 -33.76 16.97
CA ILE A 120 3.34 -34.39 18.10
C ILE A 120 2.42 -33.34 18.73
N ILE A 121 1.12 -33.45 18.47
CA ILE A 121 0.08 -32.57 19.02
C ILE A 121 -0.28 -33.04 20.43
N ASN A 122 -0.51 -32.10 21.35
CA ASN A 122 -0.94 -32.42 22.71
C ASN A 122 -2.36 -33.02 22.70
N ASP A 123 -2.61 -34.01 23.56
CA ASP A 123 -3.88 -34.76 23.58
C ASP A 123 -5.13 -33.90 23.83
N ASP A 124 -4.98 -32.74 24.46
CA ASP A 124 -6.06 -31.79 24.76
C ASP A 124 -6.38 -30.83 23.60
N ILE A 125 -5.65 -30.93 22.49
CA ILE A 125 -5.83 -30.06 21.31
C ILE A 125 -6.54 -30.81 20.19
N ASP A 126 -7.73 -30.33 19.82
CA ASP A 126 -8.36 -30.68 18.56
C ASP A 126 -7.87 -29.74 17.45
N LEU A 127 -6.90 -30.23 16.66
CA LEU A 127 -6.32 -29.46 15.57
C LEU A 127 -7.34 -29.16 14.46
N ALA A 128 -8.31 -30.05 14.24
CA ALA A 128 -9.33 -29.86 13.23
C ALA A 128 -10.30 -28.75 13.65
N GLU A 129 -10.68 -28.69 14.93
CA GLU A 129 -11.48 -27.58 15.47
C GLU A 129 -10.73 -26.25 15.31
N LEU A 130 -9.45 -26.21 15.67
CA LEU A 130 -8.63 -25.01 15.61
C LEU A 130 -8.47 -24.48 14.18
N ILE A 131 -8.14 -25.34 13.21
CA ILE A 131 -7.93 -24.92 11.81
C ILE A 131 -9.24 -24.53 11.13
N ASN A 132 -10.37 -25.13 11.53
CA ASN A 132 -11.68 -24.83 10.96
C ASN A 132 -12.46 -23.75 11.72
N ASP A 133 -11.82 -23.03 12.64
CA ASP A 133 -12.42 -21.90 13.32
C ASP A 133 -12.85 -20.83 12.29
N LYS A 134 -14.15 -20.53 12.28
CA LYS A 134 -14.74 -19.56 11.33
C LYS A 134 -14.56 -18.11 11.76
N LYS A 135 -14.17 -17.87 13.02
CA LYS A 135 -14.04 -16.54 13.62
C LYS A 135 -12.59 -16.12 13.74
N VAL A 136 -11.69 -17.07 13.95
CA VAL A 136 -10.27 -16.83 14.13
C VAL A 136 -9.48 -17.52 13.05
N SER A 137 -8.61 -16.77 12.39
CA SER A 137 -7.62 -17.32 11.49
C SER A 137 -6.44 -17.81 12.33
N TRP A 138 -6.18 -19.12 12.28
CA TRP A 138 -5.03 -19.73 12.91
C TRP A 138 -4.00 -20.14 11.88
N SER A 139 -2.72 -20.06 12.24
CA SER A 139 -1.63 -20.71 11.51
C SER A 139 -0.83 -21.56 12.48
N VAL A 140 -0.34 -22.71 12.04
CA VAL A 140 0.59 -23.52 12.84
C VAL A 140 2.00 -23.25 12.38
N GLN A 141 2.88 -22.95 13.33
CA GLN A 141 4.28 -22.65 13.05
C GLN A 141 5.18 -23.36 14.07
N GLU A 142 6.37 -23.73 13.62
CA GLU A 142 7.43 -24.17 14.52
C GLU A 142 8.01 -22.95 15.24
N GLY A 143 7.96 -22.98 16.56
CA GLY A 143 8.57 -21.99 17.43
C GLY A 143 9.89 -22.48 18.02
N ASN A 144 10.40 -21.73 19.00
CA ASN A 144 11.62 -22.09 19.71
C ASN A 144 11.49 -23.44 20.45
N ASP A 145 12.63 -24.11 20.65
CA ASP A 145 12.73 -25.38 21.37
C ASP A 145 11.83 -26.48 20.79
N ASN A 146 11.71 -26.52 19.46
CA ASN A 146 10.89 -27.50 18.73
C ASN A 146 9.40 -27.45 19.12
N LYS A 147 8.89 -26.33 19.64
CA LYS A 147 7.47 -26.23 19.98
C LYS A 147 6.64 -26.01 18.73
N LEU A 148 5.45 -26.60 18.68
CA LEU A 148 4.43 -26.24 17.69
C LEU A 148 3.50 -25.20 18.32
N ILE A 149 3.34 -24.08 17.62
CA ILE A 149 2.56 -22.94 18.08
C ILE A 149 1.41 -22.71 17.12
N ALA A 150 0.18 -22.70 17.64
CA ALA A 150 -0.96 -22.10 16.97
C ALA A 150 -0.89 -20.59 17.16
N VAL A 151 -0.60 -19.88 16.07
CA VAL A 151 -0.47 -18.43 16.02
C VAL A 151 -1.81 -17.82 15.62
N HIS A 152 -2.32 -16.91 16.45
CA HIS A 152 -3.59 -16.22 16.25
C HIS A 152 -3.41 -15.03 15.28
N GLN A 153 -4.03 -15.08 14.11
CA GLN A 153 -3.83 -14.11 13.02
C GLN A 153 -4.99 -13.11 12.85
N THR A 154 -6.02 -13.18 13.71
CA THR A 154 -7.16 -12.26 13.63
C THR A 154 -6.94 -11.06 14.54
N PRO A 155 -6.75 -9.85 14.00
CA PRO A 155 -6.54 -8.66 14.82
C PRO A 155 -7.85 -8.20 15.50
N PHE A 156 -7.69 -7.42 16.58
CA PHE A 156 -8.77 -6.74 17.29
C PHE A 156 -8.60 -5.23 17.18
N GLU A 157 -8.42 -4.76 15.95
CA GLU A 157 -8.04 -3.38 15.66
C GLU A 157 -9.20 -2.38 15.73
N ASN A 158 -8.85 -1.14 16.05
CA ASN A 158 -9.73 -0.01 15.90
C ASN A 158 -9.91 0.34 14.40
N LYS A 159 -11.02 -0.12 13.81
CA LYS A 159 -11.41 0.23 12.43
C LYS A 159 -12.04 1.63 12.29
N ALA A 160 -12.21 2.35 13.39
CA ALA A 160 -12.84 3.68 13.42
C ALA A 160 -12.00 4.74 14.17
N PRO A 161 -10.68 4.87 13.91
CA PRO A 161 -9.82 5.83 14.60
C PRO A 161 -10.32 7.27 14.38
N GLN A 162 -10.37 8.04 15.46
CA GLN A 162 -10.73 9.46 15.42
C GLN A 162 -9.51 10.38 15.38
N SER A 163 -8.32 9.82 15.62
CA SER A 163 -7.05 10.55 15.62
C SER A 163 -5.90 9.64 15.20
N ALA A 164 -4.74 10.22 14.89
CA ALA A 164 -3.56 9.45 14.53
C ALA A 164 -3.02 8.58 15.68
N ALA A 165 -3.29 8.96 16.93
CA ALA A 165 -2.88 8.19 18.11
C ALA A 165 -3.72 6.91 18.32
N GLU A 166 -4.88 6.82 17.66
CA GLU A 166 -5.77 5.66 17.70
C GLU A 166 -5.58 4.73 16.49
N LEU A 167 -4.63 5.04 15.59
CA LEU A 167 -4.34 4.21 14.43
C LEU A 167 -3.74 2.87 14.87
N GLU A 168 -4.34 1.80 14.36
CA GLU A 168 -3.90 0.42 14.57
C GLU A 168 -3.85 -0.29 13.21
N ILE A 169 -2.83 0.04 12.41
CA ILE A 169 -2.64 -0.54 11.09
C ILE A 169 -2.22 -2.00 11.28
N THR A 170 -3.08 -2.94 10.88
CA THR A 170 -2.84 -4.38 11.08
C THR A 170 -1.98 -4.99 9.99
N GLY A 171 -1.96 -4.37 8.82
CA GLY A 171 -1.26 -4.86 7.64
C GLY A 171 -1.21 -3.80 6.55
N THR A 172 -0.34 -4.03 5.58
CA THR A 172 -0.30 -3.27 4.32
C THR A 172 -0.69 -4.17 3.16
N PRO A 173 -1.39 -3.67 2.13
CA PRO A 173 -1.85 -2.28 1.98
C PRO A 173 -3.03 -1.97 2.90
N THR A 174 -3.06 -0.75 3.45
CA THR A 174 -4.26 -0.20 4.11
C THR A 174 -4.51 1.19 3.55
N MET A 175 -5.76 1.50 3.21
CA MET A 175 -6.16 2.83 2.73
C MET A 175 -7.25 3.42 3.61
N ILE A 176 -7.04 4.67 3.98
CA ILE A 176 -7.97 5.44 4.80
C ILE A 176 -8.41 6.67 3.99
N LYS A 177 -9.71 6.89 3.89
CA LYS A 177 -10.28 8.14 3.34
C LYS A 177 -10.67 9.05 4.49
N ILE A 178 -10.16 10.27 4.46
CA ILE A 178 -10.51 11.33 5.41
C ILE A 178 -11.38 12.36 4.68
N GLU A 179 -12.47 12.78 5.32
CA GLU A 179 -13.33 13.86 4.86
C GLU A 179 -13.63 14.80 6.03
N ASN A 180 -13.40 16.10 5.82
CA ASN A 180 -13.54 17.17 6.81
C ASN A 180 -12.81 16.85 8.14
N GLY A 181 -11.59 16.30 8.04
CA GLY A 181 -10.77 15.92 9.18
C GLY A 181 -11.25 14.69 9.95
N ARG A 182 -12.23 13.95 9.43
CA ARG A 182 -12.79 12.75 10.06
C ARG A 182 -12.64 11.54 9.16
N LEU A 183 -12.54 10.37 9.77
CA LEU A 183 -12.59 9.11 9.04
C LEU A 183 -13.90 8.98 8.27
N SER A 184 -13.78 8.78 6.96
CA SER A 184 -14.90 8.45 6.06
C SER A 184 -14.88 6.96 5.69
N SER A 185 -13.69 6.39 5.49
CA SER A 185 -13.53 4.97 5.15
C SER A 185 -12.21 4.41 5.63
N TYR A 186 -12.22 3.15 6.05
CA TYR A 186 -11.05 2.35 6.41
C TYR A 186 -11.10 1.04 5.62
N ARG A 187 -10.02 0.71 4.90
CA ARG A 187 -9.95 -0.45 3.98
C ARG A 187 -8.62 -1.16 4.12
N ILE A 188 -8.66 -2.48 4.28
CA ILE A 188 -7.46 -3.30 4.49
C ILE A 188 -7.35 -4.30 3.34
N GLY A 189 -6.14 -4.47 2.82
CA GLY A 189 -5.85 -5.41 1.75
C GLY A 189 -6.16 -4.86 0.36
N VAL A 190 -5.85 -5.68 -0.66
CA VAL A 190 -5.82 -5.27 -2.06
C VAL A 190 -7.20 -4.87 -2.57
N GLU A 191 -8.19 -5.75 -2.46
CA GLU A 191 -9.52 -5.54 -3.05
C GLU A 191 -10.22 -4.32 -2.45
N GLU A 192 -10.26 -4.26 -1.12
CA GLU A 192 -10.88 -3.16 -0.38
C GLU A 192 -10.19 -1.81 -0.65
N SER A 193 -8.86 -1.79 -0.72
CA SER A 193 -8.10 -0.58 -1.03
C SER A 193 -8.30 -0.14 -2.48
N ALA A 194 -8.34 -1.08 -3.43
CA ALA A 194 -8.62 -0.79 -4.83
C ALA A 194 -10.00 -0.14 -5.03
N ALA A 195 -11.01 -0.57 -4.27
CA ALA A 195 -12.35 0.01 -4.31
C ALA A 195 -12.36 1.51 -3.94
N LEU A 196 -11.48 1.95 -3.02
CA LEU A 196 -11.34 3.38 -2.69
C LEU A 196 -10.74 4.21 -3.83
N LEU A 197 -10.00 3.56 -4.74
CA LEU A 197 -9.43 4.19 -5.93
C LEU A 197 -10.40 4.16 -7.12
N GLY A 198 -11.63 3.68 -6.94
CA GLY A 198 -12.62 3.56 -8.01
C GLY A 198 -12.36 2.38 -8.97
N LYS A 199 -11.83 1.28 -8.44
CA LYS A 199 -11.57 0.03 -9.18
C LYS A 199 -12.42 -1.12 -8.70
#